data_AF-A0A1D8PHA7-F1
#
_entry.id   AF-A0A1D8PHA7-F1
#
_cell.length_a   1.000
_cell.length_b   1.000
_cell.length_c   1.000
_cell.angle_alpha   90.00
_cell.angle_beta   90.00
_cell.angle_gamma   90.00
#
_symmetry.space_group_name_H-M   'P 1'
#
loop_
_entity.id
_entity.type
_entity.pdbx_description
1 polymer ?
#
loop_
_entity_poly.entity_id
_entity_poly.type
_entity_poly.pdbx_seq_one_letter_code
_entity_poly.pdbx_strand_id
1 'polypeptide(L)'
;MFQKQKVSPWEYLQEATLVKWVNTKLIEDTLSPQTPTSSCKNISETINNLTSDLHDSLVLTKLVNRLIYEVTLNPDHPMNKKANLYYLTPIYTKPTFKLQKLENLSDLLKFLNLILSINVSSISPENIFDGDLKLTLGLVWSLFIFNTASVFPGTPTYSGIKTILLKWINGILTDTSIRNFSKDWANEPETILCEIISNYDANIPCGMNLSELLDYLEESIAFPKLIEPDDFQYNDEKCLIVFLVELYKIFEIEKSYNNVAVDNSLGFDQVITATVEIFKLKSKYESEALKLSNQLNTLINQLSLDISDLKNDFTMDILSCLKLLEDSILDSTKLTHFQNSFNHLNVKLTSLVNILQRFQNFRFEIKSELVYQSYPQIIQILGSIKSMLQSFGDIDYIPASKTLNIDPISTKLEQLITLDSLILAEISEVILNTNSEELFIKLSKLKDVKTKHKSVKTECETTIEYFLGFFRKLEMFESSLQSSPPLKYFEARDPSDFDITPDIFNQFKTVILRHNNCHHDKLFRVLQEQFVPSDFSNTTLEFFTRLIPIKASPISSNDSSFDLTSSTSVDDDDIFDELQQKLDFHLSLTNNKIYDIQEFIRRFENGFKL
;
A
#
# COMPACT_ATOMS: atom_id res chain seq x y z
N MET A 1 -36.08 11.61 -35.83
CA MET A 1 -35.78 13.05 -35.69
C MET A 1 -35.61 13.34 -34.21
N PHE A 2 -34.47 12.96 -33.63
CA PHE A 2 -34.19 13.28 -32.22
C PHE A 2 -33.88 14.77 -32.16
N GLN A 3 -34.82 15.56 -31.65
CA GLN A 3 -34.54 16.93 -31.27
C GLN A 3 -33.42 16.87 -30.23
N LYS A 4 -32.19 17.25 -30.61
CA LYS A 4 -31.16 17.59 -29.63
C LYS A 4 -31.78 18.67 -28.75
N GLN A 5 -32.13 18.32 -27.51
CA GLN A 5 -32.60 19.30 -26.54
C GLN A 5 -31.58 20.45 -26.53
N LYS A 6 -32.06 21.68 -26.73
CA LYS A 6 -31.24 22.87 -26.58
C LYS A 6 -30.82 22.92 -25.10
N VAL A 7 -29.61 22.46 -24.82
CA VAL A 7 -28.99 22.54 -23.50
C VAL A 7 -28.88 24.01 -23.13
N SER A 8 -29.28 24.35 -21.90
CA SER A 8 -29.26 25.71 -21.39
C SER A 8 -27.83 26.10 -20.99
N PRO A 9 -27.42 27.38 -21.13
CA PRO A 9 -26.05 27.81 -20.79
C PRO A 9 -25.61 27.44 -19.36
N TRP A 10 -26.53 27.49 -18.38
CA TRP A 10 -26.24 27.13 -17.00
C TRP A 10 -25.96 25.63 -16.80
N GLU A 11 -26.46 24.75 -17.66
CA GLU A 11 -26.20 23.29 -17.57
C GLU A 11 -24.73 22.99 -17.89
N TYR A 12 -24.15 23.69 -18.88
CA TYR A 12 -22.72 23.57 -19.21
C TYR A 12 -21.82 24.08 -18.09
N LEU A 13 -22.21 25.19 -17.46
CA LEU A 13 -21.46 25.74 -16.32
C LEU A 13 -21.46 24.77 -15.12
N GLN A 14 -22.63 24.22 -14.79
CA GLN A 14 -22.74 23.21 -13.73
C GLN A 14 -22.00 21.92 -14.09
N GLU A 15 -22.02 21.50 -15.35
CA GLU A 15 -21.24 20.35 -15.84
C GLU A 15 -19.75 20.59 -15.64
N ALA A 16 -19.20 21.72 -16.10
CA ALA A 16 -17.78 22.04 -15.97
C ALA A 16 -17.33 22.01 -14.49
N THR A 17 -18.11 22.62 -13.60
CA THR A 17 -17.81 22.65 -12.16
C THR A 17 -17.85 21.26 -11.54
N LEU A 18 -18.88 20.45 -11.86
CA LEU A 18 -19.03 19.11 -11.29
C LEU A 18 -18.06 18.10 -11.90
N VAL A 19 -17.68 18.23 -13.17
CA VAL A 19 -16.61 17.42 -13.79
C VAL A 19 -15.29 17.62 -13.05
N LYS A 20 -14.92 18.89 -12.80
CA LYS A 20 -13.73 19.23 -12.03
C LYS A 20 -13.80 18.65 -10.62
N TRP A 21 -14.94 18.80 -9.94
CA TRP A 21 -15.15 18.19 -8.62
C TRP A 21 -15.02 16.66 -8.65
N VAL A 22 -15.66 15.97 -9.61
CA VAL A 22 -15.53 14.50 -9.74
C VAL A 22 -14.07 14.10 -9.96
N ASN A 23 -13.34 14.83 -10.81
CA ASN A 23 -11.93 14.56 -11.08
C ASN A 23 -11.07 14.69 -9.82
N THR A 24 -11.33 15.69 -8.95
CA THR A 24 -10.60 15.77 -7.66
C THR A 24 -10.75 14.47 -6.86
N LYS A 25 -11.97 13.92 -6.79
CA LYS A 25 -12.26 12.69 -6.04
C LYS A 25 -11.68 11.44 -6.69
N LEU A 26 -11.69 11.33 -8.01
CA LEU A 26 -11.09 10.21 -8.71
C LEU A 26 -9.56 10.21 -8.60
N ILE A 27 -8.93 11.39 -8.65
CA ILE A 27 -7.48 11.56 -8.45
C ILE A 27 -7.12 11.17 -7.03
N GLU A 28 -7.83 11.70 -6.03
CA GLU A 28 -7.65 11.32 -4.63
C GLU A 28 -7.69 9.78 -4.44
N ASP A 29 -8.70 9.10 -5.01
CA ASP A 29 -8.83 7.64 -4.94
C ASP A 29 -7.67 6.89 -5.60
N THR A 30 -7.11 7.46 -6.66
CA THR A 30 -5.97 6.87 -7.39
C THR A 30 -4.66 7.05 -6.62
N LEU A 31 -4.47 8.18 -5.95
CA LEU A 31 -3.30 8.47 -5.12
C LEU A 31 -3.30 7.69 -3.80
N SER A 32 -4.49 7.40 -3.28
CA SER A 32 -4.71 6.72 -2.02
C SER A 32 -5.59 5.49 -2.27
N PRO A 33 -5.02 4.38 -2.77
CA PRO A 33 -5.80 3.24 -3.22
C PRO A 33 -6.28 2.39 -2.04
N GLN A 34 -7.34 2.86 -1.37
CA GLN A 34 -7.99 2.14 -0.26
C GLN A 34 -9.29 1.43 -0.66
N THR A 35 -9.82 1.69 -1.86
CA THR A 35 -11.07 1.09 -2.31
C THR A 35 -10.82 -0.03 -3.33
N PRO A 36 -11.73 -1.01 -3.46
CA PRO A 36 -11.59 -2.09 -4.44
C PRO A 36 -11.42 -1.58 -5.88
N THR A 37 -12.02 -0.43 -6.18
CA THR A 37 -11.99 0.22 -7.50
C THR A 37 -10.73 1.05 -7.76
N SER A 38 -9.97 1.44 -6.73
CA SER A 38 -8.76 2.26 -6.90
C SER A 38 -7.70 1.57 -7.76
N SER A 39 -7.63 0.24 -7.70
CA SER A 39 -6.65 -0.58 -8.43
C SER A 39 -7.11 -1.00 -9.84
N CYS A 40 -8.34 -0.66 -10.23
CA CYS A 40 -8.93 -1.08 -11.50
C CYS A 40 -8.42 -0.24 -12.68
N LYS A 41 -7.42 -0.76 -13.40
CA LYS A 41 -6.81 -0.11 -14.58
C LYS A 41 -7.75 0.19 -15.76
N ASN A 42 -8.95 -0.40 -15.75
CA ASN A 42 -9.97 -0.24 -16.79
C ASN A 42 -10.92 0.94 -16.52
N ILE A 43 -10.79 1.61 -15.38
CA ILE A 43 -11.61 2.78 -15.02
C ILE A 43 -10.73 4.01 -15.20
N SER A 44 -11.22 4.99 -15.95
CA SER A 44 -10.52 6.26 -16.18
C SER A 44 -10.18 6.96 -14.85
N GLU A 45 -9.01 7.60 -14.81
CA GLU A 45 -8.57 8.39 -13.66
C GLU A 45 -9.22 9.78 -13.61
N THR A 46 -9.65 10.28 -14.76
CA THR A 46 -10.38 11.54 -14.94
C THR A 46 -11.49 11.38 -15.98
N ILE A 47 -12.44 12.32 -15.98
CA ILE A 47 -13.52 12.46 -16.94
C ILE A 47 -13.50 13.84 -17.59
N ASN A 48 -14.05 13.92 -18.80
CA ASN A 48 -14.17 15.14 -19.58
C ASN A 48 -15.59 15.70 -19.58
N ASN A 49 -16.60 14.82 -19.51
CA ASN A 49 -18.01 15.21 -19.51
C ASN A 49 -18.85 14.21 -18.72
N LEU A 50 -20.04 14.62 -18.29
CA LEU A 50 -20.91 13.74 -17.51
C LEU A 50 -21.75 12.80 -18.38
N THR A 51 -21.97 13.16 -19.65
CA THR A 51 -22.91 12.45 -20.54
C THR A 51 -22.38 11.13 -21.10
N SER A 52 -21.10 11.07 -21.46
CA SER A 52 -20.48 9.89 -22.08
C SER A 52 -19.61 9.10 -21.11
N ASP A 53 -18.87 9.75 -20.21
CA ASP A 53 -17.90 9.06 -19.36
C ASP A 53 -18.56 8.28 -18.19
N LEU A 54 -19.83 8.59 -17.85
CA LEU A 54 -20.56 7.95 -16.76
C LEU A 54 -21.52 6.84 -17.22
N HIS A 55 -21.59 6.59 -18.54
CA HIS A 55 -22.64 5.78 -19.17
C HIS A 55 -22.59 4.26 -18.87
N ASP A 56 -21.51 3.77 -18.26
CA ASP A 56 -21.33 2.35 -17.92
C ASP A 56 -21.24 2.08 -16.42
N SER A 57 -21.44 3.13 -15.61
CA SER A 57 -21.33 3.19 -14.14
C SER A 57 -19.94 2.96 -13.53
N LEU A 58 -18.90 2.61 -14.30
CA LEU A 58 -17.61 2.25 -13.71
C LEU A 58 -16.97 3.42 -12.95
N VAL A 59 -16.95 4.59 -13.59
CA VAL A 59 -16.47 5.82 -12.97
C VAL A 59 -17.34 6.21 -11.78
N LEU A 60 -18.67 6.13 -11.91
CA LEU A 60 -19.60 6.41 -10.81
C LEU A 60 -19.37 5.47 -9.61
N THR A 61 -19.08 4.19 -9.87
CA THR A 61 -18.79 3.20 -8.83
C THR A 61 -17.50 3.55 -8.10
N LYS A 62 -16.45 3.93 -8.84
CA LYS A 62 -15.18 4.40 -8.25
C LYS A 62 -15.39 5.65 -7.40
N LEU A 63 -16.13 6.64 -7.92
CA LEU A 63 -16.49 7.85 -7.18
C LEU A 63 -17.26 7.51 -5.89
N VAL A 64 -18.30 6.69 -5.97
CA VAL A 64 -19.12 6.30 -4.81
C VAL A 64 -18.29 5.59 -3.74
N ASN A 65 -17.41 4.67 -4.15
CA ASN A 65 -16.51 4.00 -3.22
C ASN A 65 -15.57 4.98 -2.53
N ARG A 66 -15.06 5.97 -3.25
CA ARG A 66 -14.24 7.03 -2.65
C ARG A 66 -15.01 7.83 -1.60
N LEU A 67 -16.25 8.22 -1.91
CA LEU A 67 -17.11 8.93 -0.96
C LEU A 67 -17.42 8.08 0.29
N ILE A 68 -17.62 6.78 0.13
CA ILE A 68 -17.79 5.86 1.27
C ILE A 68 -16.52 5.81 2.11
N TYR A 69 -15.34 5.75 1.48
CA TYR A 69 -14.08 5.76 2.20
C TYR A 69 -13.92 7.05 3.03
N GLU A 70 -14.20 8.22 2.45
CA GLU A 70 -14.22 9.51 3.18
C GLU A 70 -15.17 9.46 4.39
N VAL A 71 -16.36 8.89 4.23
CA VAL A 71 -17.31 8.69 5.33
C VAL A 71 -16.74 7.78 6.43
N THR A 72 -16.05 6.69 6.07
CA THR A 72 -15.46 5.77 7.06
C THR A 72 -14.29 6.37 7.82
N LEU A 73 -13.59 7.35 7.25
CA LEU A 73 -12.53 8.09 7.92
C LEU A 73 -13.04 9.02 9.02
N ASN A 74 -14.32 9.40 8.98
CA ASN A 74 -14.96 10.23 10.00
C ASN A 74 -15.80 9.36 10.97
N PRO A 75 -15.31 9.05 12.19
CA PRO A 75 -16.04 8.22 13.15
C PRO A 75 -17.36 8.84 13.62
N ASP A 76 -17.45 10.18 13.59
CA ASP A 76 -18.61 10.93 14.02
C ASP A 76 -19.69 11.03 12.93
N HIS A 77 -19.41 10.56 11.72
CA HIS A 77 -20.35 10.55 10.62
C HIS A 77 -21.63 9.77 11.01
N PRO A 78 -22.84 10.33 10.82
CA PRO A 78 -24.09 9.70 11.24
C PRO A 78 -24.33 8.32 10.59
N MET A 79 -23.72 8.06 9.43
CA MET A 79 -23.85 6.78 8.74
C MET A 79 -22.95 5.67 9.27
N ASN A 80 -21.80 6.03 9.88
CA ASN A 80 -20.92 5.06 10.54
C ASN A 80 -21.62 4.39 11.74
N LYS A 81 -22.60 5.09 12.33
CA LYS A 81 -23.46 4.59 13.43
C LYS A 81 -24.71 3.82 12.96
N LYS A 82 -25.14 3.99 11.71
CA LYS A 82 -26.45 3.50 11.22
C LYS A 82 -26.37 2.28 10.30
N ALA A 83 -25.29 2.12 9.54
CA ALA A 83 -25.22 1.11 8.49
C ALA A 83 -23.86 0.41 8.47
N ASN A 84 -23.88 -0.90 8.18
CA ASN A 84 -22.67 -1.62 7.77
C ASN A 84 -22.32 -1.17 6.35
N LEU A 85 -21.56 -0.07 6.24
CA LEU A 85 -21.08 0.42 4.96
C LEU A 85 -20.11 -0.58 4.34
N TYR A 86 -20.31 -0.86 3.06
CA TYR A 86 -19.44 -1.70 2.25
C TYR A 86 -19.25 -1.06 0.88
N TYR A 87 -18.16 -1.40 0.22
CA TYR A 87 -17.84 -0.88 -1.11
C TYR A 87 -18.66 -1.59 -2.19
N LEU A 88 -19.17 -0.81 -3.14
CA LEU A 88 -19.85 -1.32 -4.32
C LEU A 88 -18.83 -1.95 -5.27
N THR A 89 -19.12 -3.15 -5.75
CA THR A 89 -18.33 -3.83 -6.78
C THR A 89 -19.20 -3.92 -8.04
N PRO A 90 -18.71 -3.46 -9.21
CA PRO A 90 -19.52 -3.51 -10.43
C PRO A 90 -19.77 -4.97 -10.84
N ILE A 91 -20.99 -5.28 -11.32
CA ILE A 91 -21.36 -6.62 -11.80
C ILE A 91 -20.46 -7.03 -12.97
N TYR A 92 -20.23 -6.11 -13.90
CA TYR A 92 -19.33 -6.27 -15.04
C TYR A 92 -18.19 -5.27 -14.95
N THR A 93 -16.97 -5.77 -14.82
CA THR A 93 -15.76 -4.94 -14.80
C THR A 93 -15.38 -4.41 -16.19
N LYS A 94 -15.80 -5.06 -17.28
CA LYS A 94 -15.56 -4.59 -18.67
C LYS A 94 -16.86 -4.66 -19.49
N PRO A 95 -17.84 -3.78 -19.23
CA PRO A 95 -19.14 -3.84 -19.89
C PRO A 95 -19.04 -3.40 -21.35
N THR A 96 -19.28 -4.33 -22.28
CA THR A 96 -19.22 -4.05 -23.73
C THR A 96 -20.61 -3.89 -24.33
N PHE A 97 -21.59 -4.67 -23.86
CA PHE A 97 -22.96 -4.63 -24.36
C PHE A 97 -23.81 -3.62 -23.57
N LYS A 98 -24.76 -2.97 -24.25
CA LYS A 98 -25.72 -2.03 -23.62
C LYS A 98 -26.40 -2.65 -22.38
N LEU A 99 -26.79 -3.92 -22.45
CA LEU A 99 -27.42 -4.62 -21.32
C LEU A 99 -26.52 -4.65 -20.08
N GLN A 100 -25.22 -4.94 -20.23
CA GLN A 100 -24.27 -4.98 -19.12
C GLN A 100 -24.09 -3.60 -18.46
N LYS A 101 -24.05 -2.53 -19.28
CA LYS A 101 -23.97 -1.15 -18.80
C LYS A 101 -25.21 -0.76 -17.99
N LEU A 102 -26.41 -1.10 -18.51
CA LEU A 102 -27.67 -0.87 -17.81
C LEU A 102 -27.80 -1.68 -16.51
N GLU A 103 -27.32 -2.92 -16.49
CA GLU A 103 -27.30 -3.76 -15.29
C GLU A 103 -26.39 -3.17 -14.20
N ASN A 104 -25.17 -2.75 -14.56
CA ASN A 104 -24.29 -2.06 -13.60
C ASN A 104 -24.93 -0.75 -13.09
N LEU A 105 -25.50 0.08 -13.97
CA LEU A 105 -26.18 1.32 -13.59
C LEU A 105 -27.41 1.06 -12.70
N SER A 106 -28.16 -0.01 -12.96
CA SER A 106 -29.29 -0.43 -12.11
C SER A 106 -28.82 -0.81 -10.72
N ASP A 107 -27.72 -1.56 -10.62
CA ASP A 107 -27.14 -1.96 -9.34
C ASP A 107 -26.60 -0.75 -8.55
N LEU A 108 -25.87 0.14 -9.22
CA LEU A 108 -25.43 1.42 -8.67
C LEU A 108 -26.61 2.22 -8.09
N LEU A 109 -27.67 2.46 -8.87
CA LEU A 109 -28.82 3.25 -8.41
C LEU A 109 -29.55 2.59 -7.23
N LYS A 110 -29.67 1.25 -7.22
CA LYS A 110 -30.20 0.51 -6.05
C LYS A 110 -29.31 0.69 -4.83
N PHE A 111 -28.00 0.61 -4.99
CA PHE A 111 -27.04 0.78 -3.92
C PHE A 111 -27.12 2.20 -3.34
N LEU A 112 -27.17 3.24 -4.19
CA LEU A 112 -27.34 4.64 -3.76
C LEU A 112 -28.62 4.83 -2.95
N ASN A 113 -29.74 4.26 -3.41
CA ASN A 113 -31.04 4.40 -2.75
C ASN A 113 -31.13 3.62 -1.43
N LEU A 114 -30.74 2.34 -1.45
CA LEU A 114 -30.97 1.43 -0.33
C LEU A 114 -29.88 1.49 0.74
N ILE A 115 -28.63 1.71 0.36
CA ILE A 115 -27.48 1.68 1.28
C ILE A 115 -27.08 3.10 1.70
N LEU A 116 -26.92 4.01 0.74
CA LEU A 116 -26.50 5.38 1.04
C LEU A 116 -27.68 6.33 1.33
N SER A 117 -28.92 5.85 1.19
CA SER A 117 -30.15 6.64 1.39
C SER A 117 -30.22 7.91 0.51
N ILE A 118 -29.61 7.87 -0.68
CA ILE A 118 -29.65 8.95 -1.66
C ILE A 118 -30.87 8.75 -2.56
N ASN A 119 -31.78 9.73 -2.57
CA ASN A 119 -32.98 9.65 -3.39
C ASN A 119 -32.66 9.82 -4.88
N VAL A 120 -32.72 8.72 -5.62
CA VAL A 120 -32.54 8.68 -7.09
C VAL A 120 -33.82 8.27 -7.82
N SER A 121 -35.00 8.40 -7.20
CA SER A 121 -36.27 7.88 -7.76
C SER A 121 -36.68 8.48 -9.10
N SER A 122 -36.13 9.65 -9.46
CA SER A 122 -36.40 10.33 -10.73
C SER A 122 -35.39 10.01 -11.84
N ILE A 123 -34.43 9.10 -11.60
CA ILE A 123 -33.34 8.80 -12.52
C ILE A 123 -33.36 7.30 -12.83
N SER A 124 -33.50 6.94 -14.12
CA SER A 124 -33.40 5.56 -14.57
C SER A 124 -31.99 5.25 -15.10
N PRO A 125 -31.59 3.96 -15.16
CA PRO A 125 -30.34 3.54 -15.81
C PRO A 125 -30.24 4.03 -17.26
N GLU A 126 -31.35 4.03 -18.00
CA GLU A 126 -31.40 4.49 -19.39
C GLU A 126 -31.07 5.98 -19.50
N ASN A 127 -31.49 6.81 -18.54
CA ASN A 127 -31.17 8.24 -18.57
C ASN A 127 -29.66 8.51 -18.52
N ILE A 128 -28.94 7.76 -17.68
CA ILE A 128 -27.48 7.89 -17.55
C ILE A 128 -26.80 7.28 -18.78
N PHE A 129 -27.25 6.11 -19.23
CA PHE A 129 -26.70 5.43 -20.40
C PHE A 129 -26.86 6.25 -21.70
N ASP A 130 -28.02 6.87 -21.90
CA ASP A 130 -28.32 7.69 -23.08
C ASP A 130 -27.74 9.12 -22.96
N GLY A 131 -27.11 9.47 -21.83
CA GLY A 131 -26.41 10.74 -21.63
C GLY A 131 -27.34 11.94 -21.41
N ASP A 132 -28.46 11.77 -20.71
CA ASP A 132 -29.32 12.89 -20.30
C ASP A 132 -28.56 13.77 -19.30
N LEU A 133 -28.01 14.89 -19.79
CA LEU A 133 -27.17 15.78 -19.01
C LEU A 133 -27.89 16.28 -17.75
N LYS A 134 -29.17 16.65 -17.85
CA LYS A 134 -29.91 17.24 -16.74
C LYS A 134 -30.10 16.24 -15.60
N LEU A 135 -30.47 15.01 -15.93
CA LEU A 135 -30.64 13.95 -14.92
C LEU A 135 -29.28 13.49 -14.38
N THR A 136 -28.26 13.43 -15.21
CA THR A 136 -26.90 13.06 -14.79
C THR A 136 -26.29 14.13 -13.87
N LEU A 137 -26.50 15.42 -14.15
CA LEU A 137 -26.18 16.53 -13.25
C LEU A 137 -26.92 16.37 -11.91
N GLY A 138 -28.21 16.03 -11.94
CA GLY A 138 -28.99 15.75 -10.73
C GLY A 138 -28.42 14.59 -9.90
N LEU A 139 -27.91 13.55 -10.55
CA LEU A 139 -27.24 12.43 -9.88
C LEU A 139 -25.93 12.88 -9.21
N VAL A 140 -25.03 13.49 -9.98
CA VAL A 140 -23.71 13.93 -9.48
C VAL A 140 -23.87 14.98 -8.39
N TRP A 141 -24.84 15.88 -8.53
CA TRP A 141 -25.22 16.82 -7.47
C TRP A 141 -25.66 16.11 -6.19
N SER A 142 -26.45 15.04 -6.30
CA SER A 142 -26.89 14.26 -5.14
C SER A 142 -25.71 13.56 -4.44
N LEU A 143 -24.71 13.11 -5.22
CA LEU A 143 -23.44 12.58 -4.68
C LEU A 143 -22.60 13.67 -4.01
N PHE A 144 -22.54 14.87 -4.59
CA PHE A 144 -21.89 16.02 -3.95
C PHE A 144 -22.55 16.33 -2.61
N ILE A 145 -23.87 16.49 -2.58
CA ILE A 145 -24.63 16.75 -1.34
C ILE A 145 -24.40 15.65 -0.31
N PHE A 146 -24.41 14.39 -0.72
CA PHE A 146 -24.06 13.28 0.14
C PHE A 146 -22.65 13.43 0.73
N ASN A 147 -21.64 13.79 -0.07
CA ASN A 147 -20.30 14.03 0.45
C ASN A 147 -20.28 15.18 1.47
N THR A 148 -20.97 16.29 1.19
CA THR A 148 -21.01 17.45 2.09
C THR A 148 -21.68 17.17 3.44
N ALA A 149 -22.49 16.10 3.55
CA ALA A 149 -23.08 15.68 4.81
C ALA A 149 -22.02 15.33 5.88
N SER A 150 -20.81 14.95 5.44
CA SER A 150 -19.68 14.69 6.30
C SER A 150 -19.04 15.94 6.88
N VAL A 151 -19.13 17.06 6.15
CA VAL A 151 -18.63 18.37 6.55
C VAL A 151 -19.64 19.08 7.45
N PHE A 152 -20.92 18.97 7.11
CA PHE A 152 -22.03 19.64 7.79
C PHE A 152 -23.03 18.62 8.36
N PRO A 153 -22.71 17.95 9.47
CA PRO A 153 -23.56 16.90 10.04
C PRO A 153 -24.93 17.46 10.46
N GLY A 154 -26.00 16.78 10.04
CA GLY A 154 -27.38 17.15 10.37
C GLY A 154 -28.04 18.15 9.43
N THR A 155 -27.30 18.73 8.47
CA THR A 155 -27.82 19.67 7.47
C THR A 155 -27.51 19.29 6.02
N PRO A 156 -27.66 18.01 5.59
CA PRO A 156 -27.26 17.56 4.25
C PRO A 156 -28.24 18.00 3.15
N THR A 157 -28.92 19.13 3.33
CA THR A 157 -29.82 19.69 2.33
C THR A 157 -29.17 20.94 1.75
N TYR A 158 -29.45 21.21 0.49
CA TYR A 158 -29.01 22.42 -0.20
C TYR A 158 -29.23 23.69 0.63
N SER A 159 -30.44 23.88 1.18
CA SER A 159 -30.79 25.05 1.99
C SER A 159 -30.03 25.09 3.32
N GLY A 160 -29.77 23.93 3.93
CA GLY A 160 -28.99 23.82 5.16
C GLY A 160 -27.53 24.24 4.94
N ILE A 161 -26.89 23.66 3.92
CA ILE A 161 -25.51 23.99 3.52
C ILE A 161 -25.39 25.49 3.22
N LYS A 162 -26.30 26.02 2.39
CA LYS A 162 -26.35 27.45 2.07
C LYS A 162 -26.44 28.33 3.33
N THR A 163 -27.27 27.96 4.29
CA THR A 163 -27.42 28.73 5.54
C THR A 163 -26.12 28.74 6.35
N ILE A 164 -25.40 27.62 6.39
CA ILE A 164 -24.11 27.53 7.09
C ILE A 164 -23.06 28.37 6.39
N LEU A 165 -22.92 28.24 5.06
CA LEU A 165 -21.95 29.01 4.29
C LEU A 165 -22.22 30.52 4.37
N LEU A 166 -23.49 30.95 4.31
CA LEU A 166 -23.84 32.36 4.49
C LEU A 166 -23.46 32.85 5.90
N LYS A 167 -23.67 32.05 6.94
CA LYS A 167 -23.25 32.42 8.32
C LYS A 167 -21.73 32.51 8.44
N TRP A 168 -21.01 31.56 7.83
CA TRP A 168 -19.55 31.53 7.82
C TRP A 168 -18.98 32.78 7.15
N ILE A 169 -19.42 33.06 5.92
CA ILE A 169 -18.92 34.20 5.14
C ILE A 169 -19.29 35.53 5.82
N ASN A 170 -20.54 35.72 6.26
CA ASN A 170 -20.92 36.95 6.98
C ASN A 170 -20.24 37.09 8.36
N GLY A 171 -19.65 36.02 8.90
CA GLY A 171 -18.83 36.10 10.11
C GLY A 171 -17.43 36.63 9.85
N ILE A 172 -16.97 36.54 8.60
CA ILE A 172 -15.65 37.02 8.16
C ILE A 172 -15.77 38.44 7.59
N LEU A 173 -16.76 38.68 6.72
CA LEU A 173 -16.92 39.96 6.04
C LEU A 173 -17.21 41.10 7.03
N THR A 174 -16.52 42.23 6.87
CA THR A 174 -16.64 43.37 7.80
C THR A 174 -17.62 44.44 7.32
N ASP A 175 -17.54 44.80 6.03
CA ASP A 175 -18.30 45.93 5.47
C ASP A 175 -19.51 45.49 4.64
N THR A 176 -19.49 44.27 4.12
CA THR A 176 -20.49 43.73 3.21
C THR A 176 -21.22 42.54 3.82
N SER A 177 -22.55 42.50 3.71
CA SER A 177 -23.34 41.34 4.13
C SER A 177 -24.01 40.66 2.94
N ILE A 178 -23.77 39.35 2.80
CA ILE A 178 -24.28 38.51 1.71
C ILE A 178 -25.49 37.73 2.22
N ARG A 179 -26.66 37.93 1.60
CA ARG A 179 -27.88 37.17 1.92
C ARG A 179 -28.18 36.09 0.89
N ASN A 180 -27.64 36.22 -0.32
CA ASN A 180 -27.79 35.25 -1.38
C ASN A 180 -26.56 35.21 -2.31
N PHE A 181 -26.17 34.02 -2.76
CA PHE A 181 -25.01 33.85 -3.64
C PHE A 181 -25.29 34.23 -5.10
N SER A 182 -26.58 34.30 -5.50
CA SER A 182 -26.95 34.63 -6.88
C SER A 182 -26.85 36.12 -7.26
N LYS A 183 -26.93 37.04 -6.30
CA LYS A 183 -27.02 38.50 -6.54
C LYS A 183 -26.06 39.29 -5.68
N ASP A 184 -25.95 38.96 -4.39
CA ASP A 184 -25.14 39.79 -3.49
C ASP A 184 -23.65 39.51 -3.71
N TRP A 185 -23.31 38.24 -3.98
CA TRP A 185 -21.95 37.82 -4.36
C TRP A 185 -21.49 38.41 -5.70
N ALA A 186 -22.43 38.57 -6.64
CA ALA A 186 -22.17 39.06 -8.00
C ALA A 186 -21.57 40.46 -8.09
N ASN A 187 -21.69 41.25 -7.02
CA ASN A 187 -21.31 42.65 -7.04
C ASN A 187 -19.79 42.83 -7.00
N GLU A 188 -19.08 42.10 -6.14
CA GLU A 188 -17.64 42.26 -5.89
C GLU A 188 -17.00 40.92 -5.44
N PRO A 189 -17.01 39.87 -6.30
CA PRO A 189 -16.53 38.54 -5.91
C PRO A 189 -15.04 38.53 -5.53
N GLU A 190 -14.21 39.32 -6.21
CA GLU A 190 -12.79 39.48 -5.87
C GLU A 190 -12.58 40.06 -4.46
N THR A 191 -13.35 41.08 -4.08
CA THR A 191 -13.28 41.71 -2.74
C THR A 191 -13.70 40.71 -1.67
N ILE A 192 -14.80 39.99 -1.90
CA ILE A 192 -15.31 38.97 -0.98
C ILE A 192 -14.28 37.84 -0.79
N LEU A 193 -13.68 37.35 -1.88
CA LEU A 193 -12.66 36.31 -1.81
C LEU A 193 -11.39 36.82 -1.12
N CYS A 194 -10.94 38.04 -1.41
CA CYS A 194 -9.81 38.67 -0.70
C CYS A 194 -10.07 38.74 0.82
N GLU A 195 -11.25 39.19 1.24
CA GLU A 195 -11.62 39.26 2.65
C GLU A 195 -11.61 37.86 3.30
N ILE A 196 -12.21 36.86 2.63
CA ILE A 196 -12.21 35.47 3.12
C ILE A 196 -10.77 34.98 3.29
N ILE A 197 -9.91 35.15 2.29
CA ILE A 197 -8.54 34.64 2.33
C ILE A 197 -7.70 35.41 3.36
N SER A 198 -7.80 36.74 3.40
CA SER A 198 -7.05 37.59 4.34
C SER A 198 -7.35 37.30 5.81
N ASN A 199 -8.54 36.74 6.12
CA ASN A 199 -8.88 36.26 7.44
C ASN A 199 -8.05 35.05 7.89
N TYR A 200 -7.53 34.24 6.94
CA TYR A 200 -6.68 33.07 7.22
C TYR A 200 -5.21 33.27 6.87
N ASP A 201 -4.89 34.08 5.84
CA ASP A 201 -3.53 34.48 5.49
C ASP A 201 -3.40 36.00 5.40
N ALA A 202 -2.81 36.59 6.45
CA ALA A 202 -2.56 38.02 6.51
C ALA A 202 -1.54 38.53 5.47
N ASN A 203 -0.81 37.63 4.78
CA ASN A 203 0.20 37.98 3.79
C ASN A 203 -0.33 38.01 2.36
N ILE A 204 -1.64 37.82 2.14
CA ILE A 204 -2.22 37.91 0.80
C ILE A 204 -1.89 39.29 0.17
N PRO A 205 -1.31 39.33 -1.03
CA PRO A 205 -1.06 40.60 -1.70
C PRO A 205 -2.35 41.37 -2.02
N CYS A 206 -2.38 42.67 -1.70
CA CYS A 206 -3.56 43.50 -1.88
C CYS A 206 -3.87 43.79 -3.36
N GLY A 207 -5.17 43.88 -3.70
CA GLY A 207 -5.64 44.37 -4.99
C GLY A 207 -5.58 43.35 -6.13
N MET A 208 -5.52 42.06 -5.81
CA MET A 208 -5.56 41.00 -6.81
C MET A 208 -6.91 40.94 -7.53
N ASN A 209 -6.87 40.62 -8.82
CA ASN A 209 -8.07 40.25 -9.56
C ASN A 209 -8.47 38.80 -9.27
N LEU A 210 -9.66 38.40 -9.75
CA LEU A 210 -10.20 37.06 -9.51
C LEU A 210 -9.30 35.93 -10.03
N SER A 211 -8.65 36.10 -11.19
CA SER A 211 -7.71 35.09 -11.72
C SER A 211 -6.51 34.94 -10.81
N GLU A 212 -5.90 36.06 -10.41
CA GLU A 212 -4.75 36.08 -9.50
C GLU A 212 -5.10 35.47 -8.13
N LEU A 213 -6.32 35.69 -7.62
CA LEU A 213 -6.79 35.09 -6.38
C LEU A 213 -6.96 33.57 -6.49
N LEU A 214 -7.54 33.09 -7.59
CA LEU A 214 -7.71 31.65 -7.80
C LEU A 214 -6.37 30.95 -8.02
N ASP A 215 -5.44 31.58 -8.75
CA ASP A 215 -4.06 31.11 -8.91
C ASP A 215 -3.34 31.10 -7.55
N TYR A 216 -3.50 32.15 -6.74
CA TYR A 216 -2.95 32.19 -5.40
C TYR A 216 -3.50 31.08 -4.51
N LEU A 217 -4.81 30.77 -4.57
CA LEU A 217 -5.39 29.66 -3.81
C LEU A 217 -4.86 28.30 -4.30
N GLU A 218 -4.71 28.10 -5.59
CA GLU A 218 -4.10 26.89 -6.14
C GLU A 218 -2.64 26.75 -5.69
N GLU A 219 -1.86 27.83 -5.70
CA GLU A 219 -0.44 27.78 -5.32
C GLU A 219 -0.19 27.69 -3.81
N SER A 220 -1.02 28.35 -3.00
CA SER A 220 -0.82 28.45 -1.55
C SER A 220 -1.40 27.26 -0.81
N ILE A 221 -2.56 26.75 -1.25
CA ILE A 221 -3.27 25.65 -0.58
C ILE A 221 -3.73 24.53 -1.50
N ALA A 222 -3.33 24.53 -2.78
CA ALA A 222 -3.85 23.60 -3.78
C ALA A 222 -5.36 23.49 -3.78
N PHE A 223 -5.99 24.64 -3.63
CA PHE A 223 -7.40 24.72 -3.88
C PHE A 223 -7.66 24.31 -5.35
N PRO A 224 -8.52 23.31 -5.61
CA PRO A 224 -8.81 22.89 -6.96
C PRO A 224 -9.55 24.02 -7.70
N LYS A 225 -9.15 24.35 -8.94
CA LYS A 225 -9.85 25.36 -9.76
C LYS A 225 -11.19 24.85 -10.28
N LEU A 226 -12.18 24.80 -9.40
CA LEU A 226 -13.53 24.29 -9.67
C LEU A 226 -14.33 25.21 -10.60
N ILE A 227 -14.05 26.52 -10.58
CA ILE A 227 -14.75 27.55 -11.36
C ILE A 227 -13.69 28.41 -12.06
N GLU A 228 -13.89 28.73 -13.33
CA GLU A 228 -13.03 29.69 -14.05
C GLU A 228 -13.38 31.14 -13.68
N PRO A 229 -12.44 32.09 -13.70
CA PRO A 229 -12.73 33.49 -13.39
C PRO A 229 -13.90 34.06 -14.20
N ASP A 230 -13.95 33.76 -15.50
CA ASP A 230 -15.02 34.22 -16.40
C ASP A 230 -16.39 33.62 -16.06
N ASP A 231 -16.43 32.47 -15.39
CA ASP A 231 -17.67 31.78 -15.05
C ASP A 231 -18.39 32.42 -13.86
N PHE A 232 -17.68 33.18 -13.01
CA PHE A 232 -18.28 33.89 -11.88
C PHE A 232 -19.34 34.91 -12.32
N GLN A 233 -19.26 35.44 -13.55
CA GLN A 233 -20.23 36.40 -14.08
C GLN A 233 -21.67 35.82 -14.16
N TYR A 234 -21.80 34.50 -14.32
CA TYR A 234 -23.10 33.83 -14.44
C TYR A 234 -23.79 33.63 -13.10
N ASN A 235 -23.05 33.74 -11.98
CA ASN A 235 -23.56 33.68 -10.61
C ASN A 235 -24.45 32.45 -10.35
N ASP A 236 -24.08 31.28 -10.88
CA ASP A 236 -24.79 30.03 -10.59
C ASP A 236 -24.56 29.63 -9.13
N GLU A 237 -25.65 29.66 -8.35
CA GLU A 237 -25.60 29.40 -6.92
C GLU A 237 -25.10 27.99 -6.58
N LYS A 238 -25.34 26.99 -7.44
CA LYS A 238 -24.85 25.63 -7.18
C LYS A 238 -23.35 25.54 -7.37
N CYS A 239 -22.81 26.14 -8.44
CA CYS A 239 -21.37 26.19 -8.66
C CYS A 239 -20.67 26.90 -7.50
N LEU A 240 -21.16 28.06 -7.10
CA LEU A 240 -20.63 28.81 -5.94
C LEU A 240 -20.68 28.00 -4.65
N ILE A 241 -21.76 27.24 -4.41
CA ILE A 241 -21.82 26.35 -3.24
C ILE A 241 -20.76 25.25 -3.33
N VAL A 242 -20.55 24.61 -4.49
CA VAL A 242 -19.50 23.59 -4.64
C VAL A 242 -18.12 24.18 -4.30
N PHE A 243 -17.81 25.34 -4.88
CA PHE A 243 -16.58 26.07 -4.60
C PHE A 243 -16.42 26.42 -3.12
N LEU A 244 -17.43 27.02 -2.51
CA LEU A 244 -17.39 27.46 -1.11
C LEU A 244 -17.36 26.31 -0.12
N VAL A 245 -17.96 25.16 -0.44
CA VAL A 245 -17.86 23.98 0.42
C VAL A 245 -16.44 23.44 0.43
N GLU A 246 -15.78 23.31 -0.73
CA GLU A 246 -14.38 22.85 -0.76
C GLU A 246 -13.47 23.88 -0.07
N LEU A 247 -13.75 25.18 -0.20
CA LEU A 247 -12.98 26.23 0.46
C LEU A 247 -13.15 26.18 1.99
N TYR A 248 -14.38 25.98 2.45
CA TYR A 248 -14.70 25.78 3.86
C TYR A 248 -13.98 24.55 4.44
N LYS A 249 -13.94 23.42 3.70
CA LYS A 249 -13.22 22.23 4.15
C LYS A 249 -11.76 22.55 4.43
N ILE A 250 -11.08 23.24 3.52
CA ILE A 250 -9.66 23.55 3.69
C ILE A 250 -9.43 24.52 4.86
N PHE A 251 -10.19 25.61 4.93
CA PHE A 251 -9.97 26.65 5.94
C PHE A 251 -10.44 26.25 7.36
N GLU A 252 -11.63 25.66 7.48
CA GLU A 252 -12.25 25.41 8.78
C GLU A 252 -12.04 23.99 9.29
N ILE A 253 -12.00 22.99 8.40
CA ILE A 253 -11.87 21.57 8.79
C ILE A 253 -10.43 21.12 8.80
N GLU A 254 -9.72 21.26 7.69
CA GLU A 254 -8.31 20.84 7.58
C GLU A 254 -7.38 21.74 8.40
N LYS A 255 -7.75 23.03 8.55
CA LYS A 255 -6.97 24.05 9.23
C LYS A 255 -5.51 24.04 8.76
N SER A 256 -5.31 23.94 7.44
CA SER A 256 -3.98 23.95 6.81
C SER A 256 -3.17 25.23 7.14
N TYR A 257 -3.80 26.22 7.78
CA TYR A 257 -3.23 27.44 8.34
C TYR A 257 -3.23 27.42 9.88
N ASN A 258 -2.60 26.43 10.51
CA ASN A 258 -2.43 26.49 11.97
C ASN A 258 -1.48 27.65 12.35
N ASN A 259 -2.03 28.62 13.09
CA ASN A 259 -1.33 29.77 13.71
C ASN A 259 -0.39 29.33 14.85
N VAL A 260 0.45 28.32 14.64
CA VAL A 260 1.59 28.09 15.53
C VAL A 260 2.53 29.27 15.32
N ALA A 261 2.88 29.96 16.42
CA ALA A 261 3.92 30.97 16.38
C ALA A 261 5.22 30.28 15.97
N VAL A 262 5.64 30.48 14.71
CA VAL A 262 6.88 29.93 14.18
C VAL A 262 8.01 30.84 14.62
N ASP A 263 9.00 30.29 15.33
CA ASP A 263 10.26 30.97 15.53
C ASP A 263 11.11 30.83 14.26
N ASN A 264 11.12 31.88 13.42
CA ASN A 264 11.87 31.90 12.17
C ASN A 264 13.41 31.82 12.36
N SER A 265 13.91 31.86 13.60
CA SER A 265 15.33 31.68 13.90
C SER A 265 15.75 30.21 14.04
N LEU A 266 14.79 29.27 14.13
CA LEU A 266 15.08 27.86 14.34
C LEU A 266 15.38 27.15 13.01
N GLY A 267 16.50 26.42 12.95
CA GLY A 267 16.77 25.47 11.86
C GLY A 267 16.04 24.14 12.08
N PHE A 268 15.64 23.49 10.98
CA PHE A 268 14.99 22.18 10.96
C PHE A 268 15.91 21.07 10.39
N ASP A 269 17.22 21.31 10.41
CA ASP A 269 18.26 20.39 9.91
C ASP A 269 18.25 19.04 10.65
N GLN A 270 18.06 19.07 11.97
CA GLN A 270 17.95 17.84 12.77
C GLN A 270 16.67 17.06 12.42
N VAL A 271 15.54 17.75 12.24
CA VAL A 271 14.26 17.14 11.86
C VAL A 271 14.39 16.43 10.52
N ILE A 272 14.99 17.08 9.52
CA ILE A 272 15.22 16.50 8.20
C ILE A 272 16.17 15.29 8.29
N THR A 273 17.27 15.43 9.02
CA THR A 273 18.28 14.36 9.15
C THR A 273 17.71 13.13 9.86
N ALA A 274 17.02 13.34 10.98
CA ALA A 274 16.37 12.26 11.72
C ALA A 274 15.25 11.62 10.90
N THR A 275 14.48 12.39 10.14
CA THR A 275 13.46 11.85 9.24
C THR A 275 14.10 10.92 8.19
N VAL A 276 15.16 11.36 7.52
CA VAL A 276 15.89 10.53 6.56
C VAL A 276 16.45 9.26 7.21
N GLU A 277 16.97 9.35 8.45
CA GLU A 277 17.48 8.19 9.18
C GLU A 277 16.38 7.21 9.60
N ILE A 278 15.23 7.70 10.05
CA ILE A 278 14.04 6.88 10.33
C ILE A 278 13.63 6.10 9.08
N PHE A 279 13.57 6.74 7.91
CA PHE A 279 13.20 6.07 6.66
C PHE A 279 14.24 5.03 6.20
N LYS A 280 15.53 5.26 6.45
CA LYS A 280 16.58 4.26 6.21
C LYS A 280 16.44 3.06 7.14
N LEU A 281 16.24 3.29 8.44
CA LEU A 281 16.01 2.20 9.40
C LEU A 281 14.72 1.44 9.08
N LYS A 282 13.64 2.13 8.72
CA LYS A 282 12.39 1.52 8.24
C LYS A 282 12.64 0.59 7.06
N SER A 283 13.33 1.09 6.03
CA SER A 283 13.63 0.30 4.82
C SER A 283 14.51 -0.92 5.15
N LYS A 284 15.47 -0.76 6.06
CA LYS A 284 16.30 -1.85 6.57
C LYS A 284 15.48 -2.88 7.37
N TYR A 285 14.60 -2.43 8.26
CA TYR A 285 13.68 -3.29 9.02
C TYR A 285 12.82 -4.11 8.07
N GLU A 286 12.16 -3.47 7.09
CA GLU A 286 11.25 -4.15 6.16
C GLU A 286 12.00 -5.19 5.31
N SER A 287 13.22 -4.88 4.88
CA SER A 287 14.05 -5.81 4.10
C SER A 287 14.50 -7.02 4.92
N GLU A 288 15.03 -6.80 6.12
CA GLU A 288 15.52 -7.87 6.99
C GLU A 288 14.37 -8.71 7.56
N ALA A 289 13.26 -8.09 7.96
CA ALA A 289 12.06 -8.79 8.44
C ALA A 289 11.44 -9.67 7.35
N LEU A 290 11.39 -9.19 6.10
CA LEU A 290 10.90 -9.98 4.98
C LEU A 290 11.83 -11.16 4.68
N LYS A 291 13.15 -10.93 4.67
CA LYS A 291 14.16 -11.98 4.48
C LYS A 291 14.03 -13.06 5.56
N LEU A 292 13.97 -12.67 6.83
CA LEU A 292 13.80 -13.59 7.95
C LEU A 292 12.48 -14.38 7.84
N SER A 293 11.37 -13.70 7.58
CA SER A 293 10.05 -14.35 7.45
C SER A 293 10.03 -15.40 6.33
N ASN A 294 10.68 -15.12 5.19
CA ASN A 294 10.81 -16.07 4.08
C ASN A 294 11.73 -17.25 4.40
N GLN A 295 12.84 -17.01 5.10
CA GLN A 295 13.73 -18.07 5.58
C GLN A 295 13.01 -18.99 6.57
N LEU A 296 12.30 -18.42 7.55
CA LEU A 296 11.51 -19.18 8.53
C LEU A 296 10.45 -20.03 7.83
N ASN A 297 9.68 -19.47 6.90
CA ASN A 297 8.66 -20.23 6.15
C ASN A 297 9.27 -21.42 5.39
N THR A 298 10.39 -21.19 4.69
CA THR A 298 11.08 -22.25 3.92
C THR A 298 11.53 -23.37 4.84
N LEU A 299 12.15 -23.03 5.98
CA LEU A 299 12.65 -24.02 6.95
C LEU A 299 11.51 -24.77 7.64
N ILE A 300 10.45 -24.08 8.06
CA ILE A 300 9.28 -24.72 8.69
C ILE A 300 8.66 -25.73 7.72
N ASN A 301 8.49 -25.38 6.45
CA ASN A 301 7.95 -26.30 5.45
C ASN A 301 8.89 -27.49 5.21
N GLN A 302 10.19 -27.25 5.09
CA GLN A 302 11.18 -28.32 4.89
C GLN A 302 11.21 -29.28 6.07
N LEU A 303 11.29 -28.77 7.30
CA LEU A 303 11.31 -29.57 8.52
C LEU A 303 9.99 -30.32 8.74
N SER A 304 8.85 -29.73 8.36
CA SER A 304 7.55 -30.39 8.41
C SER A 304 7.41 -31.55 7.41
N LEU A 305 8.11 -31.49 6.28
CA LEU A 305 8.22 -32.62 5.35
C LEU A 305 9.18 -33.68 5.87
N ASP A 306 10.36 -33.25 6.36
CA ASP A 306 11.38 -34.13 6.91
C ASP A 306 10.85 -34.97 8.08
N ILE A 307 10.07 -34.38 9.00
CA ILE A 307 9.45 -35.12 10.11
C ILE A 307 8.41 -36.15 9.64
N SER A 308 7.72 -35.90 8.52
CA SER A 308 6.79 -36.86 7.94
C SER A 308 7.52 -38.07 7.35
N ASP A 309 8.67 -37.83 6.71
CA ASP A 309 9.49 -38.87 6.11
C ASP A 309 10.25 -39.71 7.15
N LEU A 310 10.55 -39.14 8.32
CA LEU A 310 11.19 -39.86 9.43
C LEU A 310 10.29 -40.91 10.08
N LYS A 311 8.96 -40.75 10.00
CA LYS A 311 7.98 -41.70 10.57
C LYS A 311 7.86 -43.03 9.82
N ASN A 312 8.65 -43.24 8.77
CA ASN A 312 8.70 -44.51 8.06
C ASN A 312 9.39 -45.58 8.92
N ASP A 313 8.90 -46.82 8.87
CA ASP A 313 9.49 -47.94 9.61
C ASP A 313 10.70 -48.53 8.88
N PHE A 314 11.84 -47.87 9.03
CA PHE A 314 13.12 -48.32 8.46
C PHE A 314 13.56 -49.68 9.00
N THR A 315 13.21 -50.00 10.25
CA THR A 315 13.63 -51.24 10.91
C THR A 315 12.97 -52.45 10.26
N MET A 316 11.64 -52.38 10.05
CA MET A 316 10.91 -53.44 9.35
C MET A 316 11.32 -53.58 7.89
N ASP A 317 11.61 -52.48 7.21
CA ASP A 317 12.11 -52.51 5.83
C ASP A 317 13.48 -53.21 5.75
N ILE A 318 14.40 -52.93 6.69
CA ILE A 318 15.70 -53.60 6.78
C ILE A 318 15.53 -55.09 7.09
N LEU A 319 14.71 -55.43 8.10
CA LEU A 319 14.46 -56.84 8.46
C LEU A 319 13.87 -57.63 7.30
N SER A 320 12.92 -57.04 6.57
CA SER A 320 12.32 -57.65 5.38
C SER A 320 13.35 -57.88 4.28
N CYS A 321 14.25 -56.92 4.06
CA CYS A 321 15.34 -57.04 3.09
C CYS A 321 16.34 -58.15 3.49
N LEU A 322 16.76 -58.18 4.76
CA LEU A 322 17.65 -59.22 5.28
C LEU A 322 17.01 -60.62 5.24
N LYS A 323 15.68 -60.71 5.38
CA LYS A 323 14.95 -61.96 5.24
C LYS A 323 14.99 -62.49 3.80
N LEU A 324 14.84 -61.63 2.80
CA LEU A 324 14.99 -62.01 1.39
C LEU A 324 16.43 -62.47 1.07
N LEU A 325 17.43 -61.86 1.70
CA LEU A 325 18.82 -62.30 1.58
C LEU A 325 18.99 -63.70 2.18
N GLU A 326 18.45 -63.96 3.37
CA GLU A 326 18.47 -65.29 4.00
C GLU A 326 17.78 -66.34 3.13
N ASP A 327 16.64 -66.01 2.53
CA ASP A 327 15.95 -66.89 1.60
C ASP A 327 16.79 -67.21 0.34
N SER A 328 17.61 -66.25 -0.12
CA SER A 328 18.52 -66.44 -1.26
C SER A 328 19.69 -67.40 -0.98
N ILE A 329 20.01 -67.63 0.30
CA ILE A 329 20.99 -68.62 0.75
C ILE A 329 20.45 -70.04 0.53
N LEU A 330 19.14 -70.23 0.77
CA LEU A 330 18.46 -71.51 0.55
C LEU A 330 18.13 -71.73 -0.92
N ASP A 331 17.73 -70.67 -1.62
CA ASP A 331 17.33 -70.70 -3.03
C ASP A 331 17.97 -69.53 -3.80
N SER A 332 19.04 -69.82 -4.54
CA SER A 332 19.79 -68.82 -5.30
C SER A 332 18.95 -68.06 -6.33
N THR A 333 17.79 -68.59 -6.74
CA THR A 333 16.90 -67.89 -7.70
C THR A 333 16.25 -66.65 -7.09
N LYS A 334 16.12 -66.58 -5.76
CA LYS A 334 15.55 -65.44 -5.03
C LYS A 334 16.50 -64.26 -4.87
N LEU A 335 17.77 -64.40 -5.26
CA LEU A 335 18.78 -63.33 -5.15
C LEU A 335 18.35 -62.05 -5.88
N THR A 336 17.68 -62.17 -7.04
CA THR A 336 17.17 -61.04 -7.81
C THR A 336 16.05 -60.28 -7.08
N HIS A 337 15.20 -60.99 -6.33
CA HIS A 337 14.17 -60.37 -5.49
C HIS A 337 14.80 -59.58 -4.34
N PHE A 338 15.84 -60.12 -3.71
CA PHE A 338 16.64 -59.39 -2.74
C PHE A 338 17.23 -58.11 -3.34
N GLN A 339 17.93 -58.21 -4.48
CA GLN A 339 18.58 -57.05 -5.11
C GLN A 339 17.59 -55.93 -5.45
N ASN A 340 16.40 -56.27 -5.95
CA ASN A 340 15.35 -55.29 -6.23
C ASN A 340 14.81 -54.64 -4.95
N SER A 341 14.59 -55.43 -3.89
CA SER A 341 14.18 -54.92 -2.58
C SER A 341 15.25 -54.03 -1.95
N PHE A 342 16.52 -54.44 -2.03
CA PHE A 342 17.66 -53.68 -1.54
C PHE A 342 17.81 -52.34 -2.27
N ASN A 343 17.62 -52.30 -3.60
CA ASN A 343 17.63 -51.04 -4.35
C ASN A 343 16.56 -50.06 -3.85
N HIS A 344 15.35 -50.54 -3.57
CA HIS A 344 14.27 -49.71 -3.01
C HIS A 344 14.60 -49.22 -1.60
N LEU A 345 15.09 -50.12 -0.74
CA LEU A 345 15.54 -49.78 0.61
C LEU A 345 16.68 -48.76 0.59
N ASN A 346 17.67 -48.93 -0.28
CA ASN A 346 18.80 -48.02 -0.41
C ASN A 346 18.36 -46.60 -0.76
N VAL A 347 17.31 -46.43 -1.59
CA VAL A 347 16.72 -45.10 -1.86
C VAL A 347 16.13 -44.50 -0.58
N LYS A 348 15.38 -45.27 0.20
CA LYS A 348 14.82 -44.82 1.50
C LYS A 348 15.91 -44.44 2.50
N LEU A 349 16.93 -45.29 2.66
CA LEU A 349 18.06 -45.03 3.58
C LEU A 349 18.90 -43.85 3.13
N THR A 350 19.08 -43.64 1.82
CA THR A 350 19.73 -42.45 1.29
C THR A 350 18.91 -41.19 1.60
N SER A 351 17.58 -41.25 1.47
CA SER A 351 16.70 -40.15 1.88
C SER A 351 16.84 -39.82 3.36
N LEU A 352 16.84 -40.84 4.22
CA LEU A 352 17.07 -40.68 5.66
C LEU A 352 18.41 -39.99 5.95
N VAL A 353 19.52 -40.45 5.35
CA VAL A 353 20.83 -39.80 5.52
C VAL A 353 20.79 -38.33 5.09
N ASN A 354 20.12 -38.02 3.99
CA ASN A 354 19.99 -36.63 3.52
C ASN A 354 19.17 -35.78 4.50
N ILE A 355 18.10 -36.32 5.09
CA ILE A 355 17.32 -35.65 6.14
C ILE A 355 18.21 -35.35 7.35
N LEU A 356 18.98 -36.34 7.83
CA LEU A 356 19.88 -36.17 8.97
C LEU A 356 20.93 -35.09 8.72
N GLN A 357 21.54 -35.07 7.52
CA GLN A 357 22.51 -34.04 7.14
C GLN A 357 21.90 -32.64 7.08
N ARG A 358 20.71 -32.51 6.49
CA ARG A 358 20.00 -31.22 6.45
C ARG A 358 19.65 -30.74 7.85
N PHE A 359 19.16 -31.62 8.71
CA PHE A 359 18.81 -31.29 10.09
C PHE A 359 20.04 -30.89 10.91
N GLN A 360 21.17 -31.58 10.74
CA GLN A 360 22.43 -31.22 11.36
C GLN A 360 22.84 -29.79 10.97
N ASN A 361 22.87 -29.47 9.66
CA ASN A 361 23.19 -28.13 9.19
C ASN A 361 22.23 -27.07 9.75
N PHE A 362 20.93 -27.37 9.75
CA PHE A 362 19.92 -26.51 10.33
C PHE A 362 20.19 -26.22 11.82
N ARG A 363 20.46 -27.26 12.63
CA ARG A 363 20.62 -27.13 14.08
C ARG A 363 21.89 -26.38 14.49
N PHE A 364 23.00 -26.61 13.78
CA PHE A 364 24.32 -26.09 14.16
C PHE A 364 24.68 -24.74 13.55
N GLU A 365 24.16 -24.42 12.36
CA GLU A 365 24.51 -23.17 11.68
C GLU A 365 23.29 -22.23 11.58
N ILE A 366 22.21 -22.72 10.94
CA ILE A 366 21.09 -21.88 10.54
C ILE A 366 20.27 -21.42 11.75
N LYS A 367 19.89 -22.33 12.65
CA LYS A 367 19.06 -22.01 13.83
C LYS A 367 19.74 -20.95 14.70
N SER A 368 21.05 -21.09 14.92
CA SER A 368 21.81 -20.13 15.72
C SER A 368 21.84 -18.74 15.10
N GLU A 369 22.04 -18.64 13.78
CA GLU A 369 22.03 -17.36 13.06
C GLU A 369 20.65 -16.68 13.18
N LEU A 370 19.57 -17.43 12.92
CA LEU A 370 18.22 -16.88 12.94
C LEU A 370 17.79 -16.43 14.34
N VAL A 371 18.03 -17.26 15.36
CA VAL A 371 17.57 -17.02 16.74
C VAL A 371 18.42 -15.98 17.46
N TYR A 372 19.75 -16.00 17.29
CA TYR A 372 20.66 -15.19 18.11
C TYR A 372 21.28 -13.99 17.36
N GLN A 373 21.11 -13.91 16.03
CA GLN A 373 21.60 -12.78 15.24
C GLN A 373 20.46 -12.06 14.52
N SER A 374 19.81 -12.72 13.55
CA SER A 374 18.83 -12.06 12.68
C SER A 374 17.62 -11.53 13.44
N TYR A 375 17.04 -12.34 14.33
CA TYR A 375 15.86 -11.93 15.11
C TYR A 375 16.15 -10.80 16.10
N PRO A 376 17.21 -10.86 16.95
CA PRO A 376 17.60 -9.74 17.80
C PRO A 376 17.95 -8.47 17.03
N GLN A 377 18.59 -8.58 15.86
CA GLN A 377 18.90 -7.44 15.01
C GLN A 377 17.62 -6.71 14.55
N ILE A 378 16.58 -7.46 14.14
CA ILE A 378 15.29 -6.88 13.73
C ILE A 378 14.61 -6.19 14.92
N ILE A 379 14.64 -6.81 16.11
CA ILE A 379 14.10 -6.19 17.33
C ILE A 379 14.82 -4.88 17.64
N GLN A 380 16.15 -4.85 17.55
CA GLN A 380 16.91 -3.63 17.78
C GLN A 380 16.53 -2.54 16.78
N ILE A 381 16.49 -2.84 15.48
CA ILE A 381 16.14 -1.85 14.46
C ILE A 381 14.74 -1.28 14.73
N LEU A 382 13.77 -2.14 15.09
CA LEU A 382 12.43 -1.68 15.47
C LEU A 382 12.47 -0.76 16.70
N GLY A 383 13.23 -1.16 17.73
CA GLY A 383 13.41 -0.34 18.94
C GLY A 383 13.99 1.03 18.61
N SER A 384 14.99 1.11 17.73
CA SER A 384 15.57 2.38 17.28
C SER A 384 14.56 3.23 16.49
N ILE A 385 13.77 2.64 15.60
CA ILE A 385 12.70 3.36 14.88
C ILE A 385 11.69 3.94 15.87
N LYS A 386 11.20 3.12 16.82
CA LYS A 386 10.23 3.57 17.83
C LYS A 386 10.78 4.66 18.73
N SER A 387 12.01 4.50 19.21
CA SER A 387 12.68 5.51 20.05
C SER A 387 12.85 6.83 19.31
N MET A 388 13.21 6.81 18.02
CA MET A 388 13.31 8.03 17.23
C MET A 388 11.94 8.62 16.93
N LEU A 389 10.91 7.84 16.60
CA LEU A 389 9.57 8.39 16.38
C LEU A 389 8.97 9.02 17.64
N GLN A 390 9.30 8.46 18.82
CA GLN A 390 8.88 9.02 20.11
C GLN A 390 9.43 10.43 20.38
N SER A 391 10.57 10.83 19.78
CA SER A 391 11.08 12.19 19.94
C SER A 391 10.26 13.22 19.15
N PHE A 392 9.54 12.78 18.12
CA PHE A 392 8.64 13.62 17.30
C PHE A 392 7.25 13.76 17.93
N GLY A 393 6.89 12.88 18.87
CA GLY A 393 5.57 12.84 19.52
C GLY A 393 5.14 11.41 19.84
N ASP A 394 3.87 11.22 20.15
CA ASP A 394 3.28 9.89 20.42
C ASP A 394 3.00 9.13 19.11
N ILE A 395 4.07 8.82 18.36
CA ILE A 395 4.01 8.18 17.04
C ILE A 395 4.52 6.74 17.15
N ASP A 396 3.62 5.78 16.95
CA ASP A 396 3.96 4.36 16.89
C ASP A 396 4.21 3.89 15.46
N TYR A 397 5.32 3.21 15.20
CA TYR A 397 5.63 2.64 13.89
C TYR A 397 4.68 1.50 13.51
N ILE A 398 4.12 1.56 12.29
CA ILE A 398 3.25 0.55 11.70
C ILE A 398 3.91 0.00 10.42
N PRO A 399 4.33 -1.28 10.40
CA PRO A 399 4.88 -1.89 9.19
C PRO A 399 3.90 -1.95 8.03
N ALA A 400 4.40 -1.86 6.79
CA ALA A 400 3.59 -1.87 5.56
C ALA A 400 2.73 -3.14 5.39
N SER A 401 3.14 -4.26 5.99
CA SER A 401 2.37 -5.51 6.00
C SER A 401 2.31 -6.08 7.40
N LYS A 402 1.13 -6.59 7.78
CA LYS A 402 0.91 -7.30 9.05
C LYS A 402 1.83 -8.50 9.22
N THR A 403 2.29 -9.12 8.12
CA THR A 403 3.22 -10.26 8.16
C THR A 403 4.64 -9.89 8.58
N LEU A 404 4.98 -8.60 8.55
CA LEU A 404 6.27 -8.06 8.98
C LEU A 404 6.24 -7.58 10.43
N ASN A 405 5.11 -7.74 11.14
CA ASN A 405 5.08 -7.48 12.57
C ASN A 405 5.96 -8.49 13.31
N ILE A 406 6.42 -8.11 14.51
CA ILE A 406 7.24 -8.99 15.34
C ILE A 406 6.47 -10.23 15.79
N ASP A 407 5.17 -10.11 16.12
CA ASP A 407 4.42 -11.24 16.68
C ASP A 407 4.32 -12.43 15.70
N PRO A 408 3.98 -12.26 14.41
CA PRO A 408 4.03 -13.34 13.43
C PRO A 408 5.42 -13.96 13.26
N ILE A 409 6.49 -13.14 13.28
CA ILE A 409 7.88 -13.63 13.16
C ILE A 409 8.26 -14.44 14.41
N SER A 410 7.89 -13.95 15.59
CA SER A 410 8.11 -14.62 16.87
C SER A 410 7.37 -15.96 16.93
N THR A 411 6.10 -15.99 16.54
CA THR A 411 5.29 -17.22 16.47
C THR A 411 5.91 -18.26 15.53
N LYS A 412 6.42 -17.83 14.37
CA LYS A 412 7.13 -18.72 13.44
C LYS A 412 8.45 -19.24 14.03
N LEU A 413 9.16 -18.40 14.78
CA LEU A 413 10.39 -18.82 15.45
C LEU A 413 10.10 -19.87 16.53
N GLU A 414 9.03 -19.71 17.31
CA GLU A 414 8.57 -20.71 18.28
C GLU A 414 8.15 -22.02 17.62
N GLN A 415 7.44 -21.94 16.49
CA GLN A 415 7.10 -23.13 15.67
C GLN A 415 8.37 -23.85 15.20
N LEU A 416 9.38 -23.11 14.74
CA LEU A 416 10.65 -23.66 14.31
C LEU A 416 11.41 -24.34 15.47
N ILE A 417 11.43 -23.74 16.66
CA ILE A 417 12.04 -24.31 17.87
C ILE A 417 11.30 -25.58 18.32
N THR A 418 9.98 -25.60 18.18
CA THR A 418 9.16 -26.77 18.48
C THR A 418 9.45 -27.90 17.50
N LEU A 419 9.49 -27.61 16.19
CA LEU A 419 9.84 -28.58 15.15
C LEU A 419 11.25 -29.15 15.35
N ASP A 420 12.22 -28.32 15.72
CA ASP A 420 13.58 -28.77 16.06
C ASP A 420 13.57 -29.82 17.19
N SER A 421 12.77 -29.60 18.23
CA SER A 421 12.66 -30.53 19.36
C SER A 421 11.97 -31.83 18.97
N LEU A 422 10.92 -31.75 18.16
CA LEU A 422 10.17 -32.92 17.67
C LEU A 422 11.02 -33.79 16.72
N ILE A 423 11.73 -33.16 15.78
CA ILE A 423 12.60 -33.88 14.83
C ILE A 423 13.77 -34.52 15.57
N LEU A 424 14.34 -33.85 16.57
CA LEU A 424 15.40 -34.45 17.36
C LEU A 424 14.92 -35.73 18.07
N ALA A 425 13.73 -35.70 18.67
CA ALA A 425 13.15 -36.87 19.32
C ALA A 425 12.89 -38.01 18.32
N GLU A 426 12.32 -37.70 17.16
CA GLU A 426 12.05 -38.68 16.10
C GLU A 426 13.34 -39.28 15.53
N ILE A 427 14.38 -38.47 15.30
CA ILE A 427 15.70 -38.94 14.86
C ILE A 427 16.31 -39.89 15.89
N SER A 428 16.25 -39.53 17.18
CA SER A 428 16.75 -40.39 18.25
C SER A 428 16.00 -41.74 18.29
N GLU A 429 14.69 -41.73 18.10
CA GLU A 429 13.89 -42.97 18.02
C GLU A 429 14.25 -43.81 16.79
N VAL A 430 14.36 -43.20 15.61
CA VAL A 430 14.76 -43.89 14.38
C VAL A 430 16.15 -44.51 14.52
N ILE A 431 17.12 -43.79 15.07
CA ILE A 431 18.49 -44.29 15.28
C ILE A 431 18.48 -45.45 16.28
N LEU A 432 17.76 -45.33 17.39
CA LEU A 432 17.66 -46.39 18.41
C LEU A 432 17.05 -47.68 17.85
N ASN A 433 15.95 -47.56 17.11
CA ASN A 433 15.25 -48.71 16.51
C ASN A 433 16.11 -49.39 15.42
N THR A 434 16.80 -48.57 14.63
CA THR A 434 17.64 -49.04 13.52
C THR A 434 18.97 -49.64 13.98
N ASN A 435 19.48 -49.26 15.16
CA ASN A 435 20.67 -49.85 15.79
C ASN A 435 20.30 -50.93 16.84
N SER A 436 19.19 -51.64 16.61
CA SER A 436 18.70 -52.67 17.54
C SER A 436 19.54 -53.94 17.55
N GLU A 437 19.56 -54.62 18.70
CA GLU A 437 20.28 -55.89 18.89
C GLU A 437 19.80 -56.99 17.93
N GLU A 438 18.51 -56.97 17.54
CA GLU A 438 17.94 -57.92 16.59
C GLU A 438 18.62 -57.85 15.21
N LEU A 439 18.81 -56.63 14.68
CA LEU A 439 19.50 -56.40 13.42
C LEU A 439 20.96 -56.85 13.48
N PHE A 440 21.64 -56.58 14.60
CA PHE A 440 23.01 -57.03 14.82
C PHE A 440 23.13 -58.56 14.85
N ILE A 441 22.24 -59.25 15.57
CA ILE A 441 22.18 -60.72 15.59
C ILE A 441 21.87 -61.29 14.20
N LYS A 442 21.03 -60.62 13.41
CA LYS A 442 20.71 -61.09 12.05
C LYS A 442 21.92 -60.95 11.12
N LEU A 443 22.63 -59.82 11.18
CA LEU A 443 23.85 -59.60 10.40
C LEU A 443 24.98 -60.55 10.82
N SER A 444 25.13 -60.82 12.13
CA SER A 444 26.14 -61.78 12.61
C SER A 444 25.85 -63.20 12.13
N LYS A 445 24.58 -63.63 12.16
CA LYS A 445 24.16 -64.92 11.61
C LYS A 445 24.48 -65.04 10.13
N LEU A 446 24.22 -63.98 9.33
CA LEU A 446 24.52 -63.94 7.90
C LEU A 446 26.03 -64.00 7.61
N LYS A 447 26.85 -63.38 8.46
CA LYS A 447 28.32 -63.40 8.36
C LYS A 447 28.89 -64.82 8.51
N ASP A 448 28.28 -65.66 9.35
CA ASP A 448 28.73 -67.02 9.62
C ASP A 448 28.22 -68.08 8.62
N VAL A 449 27.39 -67.68 7.64
CA VAL A 449 26.77 -68.64 6.71
C VAL A 449 27.78 -69.19 5.69
N LYS A 450 27.86 -70.52 5.63
CA LYS A 450 28.58 -71.27 4.59
C LYS A 450 27.65 -71.60 3.41
N THR A 451 27.65 -70.76 2.38
CA THR A 451 26.95 -71.06 1.11
C THR A 451 27.90 -71.62 0.05
N LYS A 452 27.39 -72.52 -0.80
CA LYS A 452 28.12 -73.05 -1.99
C LYS A 452 28.08 -72.09 -3.18
N HIS A 453 27.12 -71.15 -3.21
CA HIS A 453 26.92 -70.23 -4.32
C HIS A 453 27.78 -68.99 -4.15
N LYS A 454 28.81 -68.86 -5.00
CA LYS A 454 29.77 -67.74 -4.95
C LYS A 454 29.09 -66.37 -5.04
N SER A 455 28.06 -66.23 -5.88
CA SER A 455 27.32 -64.96 -6.06
C SER A 455 26.60 -64.52 -4.78
N VAL A 456 25.86 -65.42 -4.14
CA VAL A 456 25.14 -65.15 -2.88
C VAL A 456 26.11 -64.78 -1.77
N LYS A 457 27.27 -65.45 -1.70
CA LYS A 457 28.31 -65.13 -0.72
C LYS A 457 28.80 -63.68 -0.86
N THR A 458 29.14 -63.26 -2.09
CA THR A 458 29.61 -61.90 -2.36
C THR A 458 28.53 -60.86 -2.05
N GLU A 459 27.27 -61.15 -2.36
CA GLU A 459 26.15 -60.26 -2.03
C GLU A 459 25.95 -60.12 -0.51
N CYS A 460 26.07 -61.23 0.24
CA CYS A 460 26.01 -61.20 1.71
C CYS A 460 27.12 -60.32 2.29
N GLU A 461 28.37 -60.51 1.85
CA GLU A 461 29.52 -59.70 2.28
C GLU A 461 29.29 -58.20 2.01
N THR A 462 28.86 -57.87 0.78
CA THR A 462 28.60 -56.48 0.36
C THR A 462 27.46 -55.84 1.17
N THR A 463 26.37 -56.58 1.38
CA THR A 463 25.20 -56.10 2.12
C THR A 463 25.52 -55.87 3.59
N ILE A 464 26.30 -56.77 4.21
CA ILE A 464 26.75 -56.63 5.59
C ILE A 464 27.65 -55.40 5.74
N GLU A 465 28.62 -55.22 4.84
CA GLU A 465 29.49 -54.03 4.85
C GLU A 465 28.70 -52.73 4.69
N TYR A 466 27.71 -52.72 3.80
CA TYR A 466 26.81 -51.58 3.61
C TYR A 466 26.07 -51.22 4.91
N PHE A 467 25.40 -52.18 5.56
CA PHE A 467 24.64 -51.91 6.78
C PHE A 467 25.53 -51.53 7.96
N LEU A 468 26.69 -52.17 8.12
CA LEU A 468 27.66 -51.78 9.14
C LEU A 468 28.19 -50.36 8.90
N GLY A 469 28.45 -49.98 7.65
CA GLY A 469 28.82 -48.62 7.29
C GLY A 469 27.69 -47.61 7.55
N PHE A 470 26.45 -48.00 7.28
CA PHE A 470 25.27 -47.18 7.54
C PHE A 470 25.03 -46.96 9.03
N PHE A 471 25.09 -48.00 9.87
CA PHE A 471 24.93 -47.86 11.32
C PHE A 471 26.03 -46.99 11.95
N ARG A 472 27.28 -47.12 11.50
CA ARG A 472 28.36 -46.21 11.93
C ARG A 472 28.07 -44.76 11.57
N LYS A 473 27.46 -44.49 10.41
CA LYS A 473 27.04 -43.12 10.05
C LYS A 473 25.98 -42.62 11.01
N LEU A 474 24.97 -43.44 11.35
CA LEU A 474 23.94 -43.06 12.32
C LEU A 474 24.53 -42.74 13.70
N GLU A 475 25.45 -43.56 14.21
CA GLU A 475 26.16 -43.32 15.47
C GLU A 475 26.97 -42.01 15.44
N MET A 476 27.63 -41.71 14.30
CA MET A 476 28.33 -40.44 14.12
C MET A 476 27.37 -39.24 14.11
N PHE A 477 26.18 -39.37 13.50
CA PHE A 477 25.15 -38.32 13.54
C PHE A 477 24.63 -38.11 14.96
N GLU A 478 24.32 -39.19 15.69
CA GLU A 478 23.85 -39.13 17.06
C GLU A 478 24.87 -38.42 17.97
N SER A 479 26.15 -38.81 17.87
CA SER A 479 27.25 -38.17 18.60
C SER A 479 27.38 -36.68 18.26
N SER A 480 27.23 -36.32 16.97
CA SER A 480 27.24 -34.91 16.57
C SER A 480 26.08 -34.13 17.16
N LEU A 481 24.87 -34.70 17.23
CA LEU A 481 23.68 -34.01 17.75
C LEU A 481 23.75 -33.71 19.25
N GLN A 482 24.60 -34.42 20.00
CA GLN A 482 24.85 -34.15 21.42
C GLN A 482 25.86 -33.00 21.65
N SER A 483 26.58 -32.57 20.62
CA SER A 483 27.46 -31.41 20.74
C SER A 483 26.66 -30.11 20.85
N SER A 484 27.16 -29.15 21.64
CA SER A 484 26.56 -27.82 21.73
C SER A 484 27.14 -26.90 20.65
N PRO A 485 26.31 -26.20 19.86
CA PRO A 485 26.80 -25.26 18.86
C PRO A 485 27.50 -24.06 19.53
N PRO A 486 28.55 -23.48 18.90
CA PRO A 486 29.11 -22.21 19.33
C PRO A 486 28.10 -21.08 19.10
N LEU A 487 27.76 -20.34 20.15
CA LEU A 487 26.79 -19.26 20.10
C LEU A 487 27.50 -17.92 19.86
N LYS A 488 27.17 -17.25 18.75
CA LYS A 488 27.53 -15.84 18.52
C LYS A 488 26.29 -14.99 18.70
N TYR A 489 26.26 -14.22 19.77
CA TYR A 489 25.17 -13.30 20.07
C TYR A 489 25.29 -12.01 19.25
N PHE A 490 24.16 -11.43 18.90
CA PHE A 490 24.08 -10.09 18.36
C PHE A 490 24.59 -9.04 19.36
N GLU A 491 25.44 -8.12 18.90
CA GLU A 491 25.88 -6.96 19.66
C GLU A 491 24.99 -5.77 19.34
N ALA A 492 24.28 -5.28 20.35
CA ALA A 492 23.41 -4.12 20.25
C ALA A 492 24.23 -2.83 20.01
N ARG A 493 23.82 -2.03 19.03
CA ARG A 493 24.27 -0.62 18.88
C ARG A 493 23.36 0.37 19.58
N ASP A 494 23.92 1.43 20.15
CA ASP A 494 23.12 2.53 20.67
C ASP A 494 22.40 3.27 19.53
N PRO A 495 21.15 3.72 19.74
CA PRO A 495 20.44 4.54 18.77
C PRO A 495 21.14 5.88 18.58
N SER A 496 21.04 6.44 17.37
CA SER A 496 21.46 7.82 17.10
C SER A 496 20.62 8.78 17.96
N ASP A 497 21.30 9.67 18.68
CA ASP A 497 20.66 10.69 19.52
C ASP A 497 20.41 11.95 18.68
N PHE A 498 19.17 12.46 18.71
CA PHE A 498 18.73 13.65 17.99
C PHE A 498 18.00 14.57 18.96
N ASP A 499 18.33 15.86 18.97
CA ASP A 499 17.72 16.85 19.84
C ASP A 499 16.43 17.38 19.20
N ILE A 500 15.42 16.51 19.15
CA ILE A 500 14.10 16.78 18.57
C ILE A 500 13.07 16.73 19.68
N THR A 501 12.23 17.76 19.72
CA THR A 501 11.06 17.81 20.59
C THR A 501 9.79 17.87 19.76
N PRO A 502 8.64 17.43 20.31
CA PRO A 502 7.34 17.56 19.62
C PRO A 502 7.03 19.00 19.20
N ASP A 503 7.47 19.99 19.97
CA ASP A 503 7.26 21.41 19.65
C ASP A 503 8.05 21.85 18.41
N ILE A 504 9.31 21.41 18.27
CA ILE A 504 10.13 21.67 17.07
C ILE A 504 9.49 21.01 15.85
N PHE A 505 9.01 19.76 15.99
CA PHE A 505 8.34 19.06 14.90
C PHE A 505 7.02 19.75 14.49
N ASN A 506 6.23 20.24 15.44
CA ASN A 506 5.01 21.00 15.15
C ASN A 506 5.31 22.31 14.41
N GLN A 507 6.38 23.03 14.79
CA GLN A 507 6.82 24.22 14.06
C GLN A 507 7.27 23.86 12.63
N PHE A 508 8.09 22.81 12.47
CA PHE A 508 8.48 22.29 11.15
C PHE A 508 7.26 21.99 10.28
N LYS A 509 6.27 21.28 10.83
CA LYS A 509 5.00 20.95 10.17
C LYS A 509 4.28 22.21 9.68
N THR A 510 4.15 23.23 10.53
CA THR A 510 3.51 24.49 10.16
C THR A 510 4.24 25.19 9.01
N VAL A 511 5.58 25.22 9.02
CA VAL A 511 6.35 25.89 7.95
C VAL A 511 6.27 25.11 6.65
N ILE A 512 6.44 23.78 6.68
CA ILE A 512 6.49 22.97 5.45
C ILE A 512 5.13 22.85 4.77
N LEU A 513 4.03 22.82 5.54
CA LEU A 513 2.67 22.76 5.00
C LEU A 513 2.26 24.03 4.24
N ARG A 514 2.88 25.19 4.51
CA ARG A 514 2.67 26.43 3.73
C ARG A 514 3.11 26.30 2.26
N HIS A 515 3.90 25.28 1.96
CA HIS A 515 4.42 25.01 0.62
C HIS A 515 3.88 23.70 0.04
N ASN A 516 2.73 23.22 0.52
CA ASN A 516 2.11 22.02 -0.02
C ASN A 516 1.88 22.17 -1.53
N ASN A 517 2.04 21.09 -2.30
CA ASN A 517 1.77 21.05 -3.74
C ASN A 517 2.66 21.93 -4.61
N CYS A 518 3.83 22.30 -4.13
CA CYS A 518 4.81 22.99 -4.95
C CYS A 518 5.59 22.02 -5.87
N HIS A 519 6.11 22.55 -6.97
CA HIS A 519 7.05 21.85 -7.85
C HIS A 519 8.41 21.65 -7.17
N HIS A 520 9.21 20.72 -7.71
CA HIS A 520 10.52 20.38 -7.16
C HIS A 520 11.43 21.59 -6.93
N ASP A 521 11.56 22.48 -7.92
CA ASP A 521 12.46 23.63 -7.82
C ASP A 521 12.05 24.60 -6.71
N LYS A 522 10.73 24.82 -6.55
CA LYS A 522 10.17 25.66 -5.48
C LYS A 522 10.39 25.01 -4.13
N LEU A 523 10.12 23.70 -4.00
CA LEU A 523 10.32 22.96 -2.75
C LEU A 523 11.79 22.96 -2.32
N PHE A 524 12.69 22.60 -3.24
CA PHE A 524 14.10 22.45 -2.94
C PHE A 524 14.73 23.77 -2.53
N ARG A 525 14.39 24.87 -3.24
CA ARG A 525 14.82 26.23 -2.87
C ARG A 525 14.31 26.63 -1.49
N VAL A 526 13.03 26.41 -1.21
CA VAL A 526 12.44 26.72 0.11
C VAL A 526 13.14 25.94 1.23
N LEU A 527 13.41 24.65 1.04
CA LEU A 527 14.14 23.85 2.02
C LEU A 527 15.55 24.41 2.27
N GLN A 528 16.28 24.80 1.22
CA GLN A 528 17.61 25.38 1.35
C GLN A 528 17.63 26.76 2.02
N GLU A 529 16.62 27.59 1.77
CA GLU A 529 16.59 28.99 2.25
C GLU A 529 15.97 29.13 3.64
N GLN A 530 14.95 28.32 3.97
CA GLN A 530 14.16 28.50 5.19
C GLN A 530 14.31 27.37 6.22
N PHE A 531 14.74 26.18 5.81
CA PHE A 531 14.74 25.02 6.71
C PHE A 531 16.12 24.62 7.21
N VAL A 532 17.16 24.77 6.39
CA VAL A 532 18.50 24.29 6.75
C VAL A 532 19.56 25.40 6.61
N PRO A 533 20.67 25.31 7.37
CA PRO A 533 21.82 26.17 7.15
C PRO A 533 22.41 26.03 5.75
N SER A 534 23.08 27.07 5.25
CA SER A 534 23.70 27.10 3.90
C SER A 534 24.67 25.96 3.62
N ASP A 535 25.29 25.41 4.67
CA ASP A 535 26.35 24.39 4.59
C ASP A 535 25.77 22.97 4.71
N PHE A 536 24.45 22.82 4.80
CA PHE A 536 23.78 21.53 4.95
C PHE A 536 23.93 20.66 3.69
N SER A 537 23.94 19.34 3.89
CA SER A 537 24.15 18.38 2.80
C SER A 537 22.99 18.40 1.80
N ASN A 538 23.24 18.89 0.59
CA ASN A 538 22.30 18.81 -0.53
C ASN A 538 21.85 17.37 -0.81
N THR A 539 22.72 16.38 -0.62
CA THR A 539 22.36 14.97 -0.77
C THR A 539 21.31 14.53 0.26
N THR A 540 21.38 15.03 1.49
CA THR A 540 20.38 14.73 2.53
C THR A 540 19.04 15.39 2.22
N LEU A 541 19.05 16.63 1.69
CA LEU A 541 17.84 17.29 1.18
C LEU A 541 17.22 16.56 -0.01
N GLU A 542 18.04 16.08 -0.95
CA GLU A 542 17.57 15.26 -2.06
C GLU A 542 16.95 13.94 -1.57
N PHE A 543 17.55 13.30 -0.56
CA PHE A 543 16.94 12.12 0.03
C PHE A 543 15.60 12.46 0.69
N PHE A 544 15.54 13.55 1.46
CA PHE A 544 14.32 13.99 2.12
C PHE A 544 13.19 14.30 1.12
N THR A 545 13.48 15.06 0.06
CA THR A 545 12.50 15.41 -0.98
C THR A 545 11.95 14.16 -1.68
N ARG A 546 12.77 13.12 -1.91
CA ARG A 546 12.31 11.83 -2.46
C ARG A 546 11.38 11.05 -1.53
N LEU A 547 11.32 11.36 -0.23
CA LEU A 547 10.38 10.74 0.71
C LEU A 547 8.97 11.32 0.58
N ILE A 548 8.85 12.54 0.07
CA ILE A 548 7.57 13.22 -0.05
C ILE A 548 6.82 12.65 -1.26
N PRO A 549 5.58 12.16 -1.08
CA PRO A 549 4.77 11.65 -2.18
C PRO A 549 4.57 12.70 -3.27
N ILE A 550 4.49 12.24 -4.51
CA ILE A 550 4.31 13.09 -5.67
C ILE A 550 2.95 12.75 -6.29
N LYS A 551 2.18 13.78 -6.64
CA LYS A 551 0.95 13.64 -7.41
C LYS A 551 1.03 14.42 -8.73
N ALA A 552 0.18 14.04 -9.67
CA ALA A 552 -0.01 14.83 -10.88
C ALA A 552 -0.64 16.17 -10.51
N SER A 553 -0.18 17.25 -11.12
CA SER A 553 -0.87 18.53 -11.07
C SER A 553 -2.29 18.32 -11.62
N PRO A 554 -3.34 18.72 -10.88
CA PRO A 554 -4.72 18.48 -11.31
C PRO A 554 -5.09 19.21 -12.61
N ILE A 555 -4.27 20.18 -13.08
CA ILE A 555 -4.59 21.00 -14.25
C ILE A 555 -3.31 21.29 -15.05
N SER A 556 -3.06 20.50 -16.10
CA SER A 556 -2.39 21.04 -17.29
C SER A 556 -3.48 21.74 -18.11
N SER A 557 -3.56 23.06 -17.99
CA SER A 557 -4.56 23.90 -18.66
C SER A 557 -4.35 24.05 -20.17
N ASN A 558 -3.52 23.21 -20.81
CA ASN A 558 -3.20 23.33 -22.24
C ASN A 558 -3.32 22.04 -23.07
N ASP A 559 -4.06 21.03 -22.63
CA ASP A 559 -4.56 20.02 -23.58
C ASP A 559 -5.78 20.56 -24.34
N SER A 560 -5.58 21.69 -25.04
CA SER A 560 -6.22 21.84 -26.34
C SER A 560 -5.65 20.72 -27.19
N SER A 561 -6.42 19.64 -27.35
CA SER A 561 -6.14 18.57 -28.28
C SER A 561 -5.87 19.18 -29.66
N PHE A 562 -4.60 19.31 -30.00
CA PHE A 562 -4.16 19.64 -31.34
C PHE A 562 -4.50 18.41 -32.18
N ASP A 563 -5.57 18.51 -32.96
CA ASP A 563 -6.05 17.46 -33.85
C ASP A 563 -4.91 16.99 -34.76
N LEU A 564 -4.41 15.77 -34.52
CA LEU A 564 -3.37 15.09 -35.29
C LEU A 564 -3.79 14.73 -36.74
N THR A 565 -4.89 15.28 -37.26
CA THR A 565 -5.40 14.95 -38.59
C THR A 565 -5.20 16.04 -39.64
N SER A 566 -4.41 17.10 -39.38
CA SER A 566 -4.19 18.15 -40.38
C SER A 566 -2.73 18.63 -40.50
N SER A 567 -1.81 17.77 -40.91
CA SER A 567 -0.67 18.23 -41.70
C SER A 567 -0.14 17.10 -42.58
N THR A 568 -0.28 17.26 -43.89
CA THR A 568 0.30 16.40 -44.93
C THR A 568 1.52 17.07 -45.57
N SER A 569 2.35 17.78 -44.79
CA SER A 569 3.64 18.29 -45.27
C SER A 569 4.74 17.34 -44.84
N VAL A 570 5.54 16.94 -45.82
CA VAL A 570 6.68 16.02 -45.68
C VAL A 570 7.91 16.90 -45.79
N ASP A 571 8.25 17.61 -44.72
CA ASP A 571 9.50 18.36 -44.64
C ASP A 571 10.32 17.80 -43.48
N ASP A 572 11.57 17.42 -43.77
CA ASP A 572 12.47 16.70 -42.85
C ASP A 572 12.82 17.48 -41.56
N ASP A 573 12.53 18.79 -41.52
CA ASP A 573 12.70 19.62 -40.33
C ASP A 573 11.70 19.22 -39.21
N ASP A 574 10.56 18.59 -39.55
CA ASP A 574 9.55 18.14 -38.58
C ASP A 574 10.05 17.00 -37.67
N ILE A 575 11.03 16.19 -38.11
CA ILE A 575 11.54 15.06 -37.31
C ILE A 575 12.37 15.55 -36.12
N PHE A 576 13.14 16.63 -36.32
CA PHE A 576 13.93 17.20 -35.23
C PHE A 576 13.03 17.90 -34.21
N ASP A 577 11.99 18.59 -34.69
CA ASP A 577 10.94 19.16 -33.84
C ASP A 577 10.13 18.08 -33.11
N GLU A 578 9.87 16.92 -33.73
CA GLU A 578 9.19 15.78 -33.08
C GLU A 578 10.04 15.19 -31.94
N LEU A 579 11.36 15.05 -32.14
CA LEU A 579 12.28 14.55 -31.11
C LEU A 579 12.46 15.56 -29.99
N GLN A 580 12.57 16.86 -30.32
CA GLN A 580 12.64 17.93 -29.33
C GLN A 580 11.34 17.98 -28.50
N GLN A 581 10.17 17.90 -29.14
CA GLN A 581 8.88 17.85 -28.45
C GLN A 581 8.71 16.58 -27.60
N LYS A 582 9.17 15.41 -28.06
CA LYS A 582 9.17 14.18 -27.24
C LYS A 582 10.07 14.30 -26.03
N LEU A 583 11.25 14.92 -26.18
CA LEU A 583 12.17 15.16 -25.09
C LEU A 583 11.58 16.15 -24.09
N ASP A 584 11.01 17.26 -24.59
CA ASP A 584 10.34 18.28 -23.80
C ASP A 584 9.08 17.73 -23.11
N PHE A 585 8.36 16.79 -23.74
CA PHE A 585 7.24 16.07 -23.13
C PHE A 585 7.70 15.12 -22.01
N HIS A 586 8.83 14.42 -22.20
CA HIS A 586 9.41 13.58 -21.15
C HIS A 586 9.95 14.41 -19.98
N LEU A 587 10.51 15.59 -20.25
CA LEU A 587 10.94 16.55 -19.22
C LEU A 587 9.73 17.27 -18.59
N SER A 588 8.65 17.53 -19.34
CA SER A 588 7.43 18.15 -18.79
C SER A 588 6.65 17.19 -17.90
N LEU A 589 6.74 15.87 -18.10
CA LEU A 589 6.20 14.89 -17.14
C LEU A 589 6.89 14.94 -15.77
N THR A 590 8.12 15.45 -15.67
CA THR A 590 8.71 15.80 -14.37
C THR A 590 8.23 17.16 -13.85
N ASN A 591 7.86 18.10 -14.72
CA ASN A 591 7.32 19.40 -14.31
C ASN A 591 5.84 19.33 -13.89
N ASN A 592 5.05 18.42 -14.45
CA ASN A 592 3.63 18.25 -14.08
C ASN A 592 3.42 17.51 -12.75
N LYS A 593 4.48 17.32 -11.98
CA LYS A 593 4.49 16.62 -10.70
C LYS A 593 4.64 17.63 -9.57
N ILE A 594 3.72 17.57 -8.62
CA ILE A 594 3.68 18.41 -7.43
C ILE A 594 3.84 17.55 -6.18
N TYR A 595 4.52 18.07 -5.16
CA TYR A 595 4.79 17.35 -3.92
C TYR A 595 3.62 17.45 -2.95
N ASP A 596 3.09 16.31 -2.52
CA ASP A 596 2.02 16.23 -1.51
C ASP A 596 2.62 16.13 -0.10
N ILE A 597 2.93 17.30 0.47
CA ILE A 597 3.51 17.46 1.80
C ILE A 597 2.49 17.08 2.87
N GLN A 598 1.20 17.34 2.64
CA GLN A 598 0.14 16.96 3.57
C GLN A 598 0.05 15.44 3.72
N GLU A 599 0.09 14.70 2.60
CA GLU A 599 0.13 13.23 2.63
C GLU A 599 1.42 12.72 3.27
N PHE A 600 2.57 13.37 3.03
CA PHE A 600 3.82 13.04 3.72
C PHE A 600 3.69 13.16 5.25
N ILE A 601 3.21 14.31 5.74
CA ILE A 601 3.03 14.56 7.18
C ILE A 601 2.01 13.59 7.77
N ARG A 602 0.88 13.35 7.08
CA ARG A 602 -0.13 12.38 7.52
C ARG A 602 0.45 10.97 7.64
N ARG A 603 1.25 10.53 6.67
CA ARG A 603 1.96 9.24 6.72
C ARG A 603 3.02 9.21 7.81
N PHE A 604 3.69 10.32 8.10
CA PHE A 604 4.65 10.37 9.18
C PHE A 604 3.95 10.21 10.54
N GLU A 605 2.92 11.01 10.80
CA GLU A 605 2.16 11.03 12.06
C GLU A 605 1.40 9.72 12.33
N ASN A 606 0.97 9.02 11.28
CA ASN A 606 0.28 7.74 11.42
C ASN A 606 1.21 6.52 11.52
N GLY A 607 2.53 6.74 11.66
CA GLY A 607 3.51 5.66 11.78
C GLY A 607 3.88 4.98 10.47
N PHE A 608 3.75 5.67 9.34
CA PHE A 608 3.94 5.19 7.96
C PHE A 608 2.91 4.17 7.48
N LYS A 609 1.70 4.22 8.05
CA LYS A 609 0.57 3.44 7.58
C LYS A 609 0.10 3.97 6.22
N LEU A 610 0.22 3.11 5.20
CA LEU A 610 -0.27 3.37 3.83
C LEU A 610 -1.80 3.49 3.79
#